data_AF-A0A975VN43-F1
#
_entry.id   AF-A0A975VN43-F1
#
_cell.length_a   1.000
_cell.length_b   1.000
_cell.length_c   1.000
_cell.angle_alpha   90.00
_cell.angle_beta   90.00
_cell.angle_gamma   90.00
#
_symmetry.space_group_name_H-M   'P 1'
#
loop_
_entity.id
_entity.type
_entity.pdbx_description
1 polymer ?
#
loop_
_entity_poly.entity_id
_entity_poly.type
_entity_poly.pdbx_seq_one_letter_code
_entity_poly.pdbx_strand_id
1 'polypeptide(L)'
;METMNKGLRYWAAAAALLGMTWLATACGGSDEDPLQASIAAAERNAPAGKRPIVETHIHFWQASRPGGIPWPTPAEGPIFRDVLPPEYSAFAKSQGVVSAGIVEASGIVADNQWILDLVKNDPFYSFFVGNLEIGASTFTADLARFAGDSRFVGIRGYLSGPAEGITLTAAQLTNLRDLAERGMSLDIISRGTKNPKSQVQALCTAVPNLRIIIDHLGGATGPTVDPTWELEIRRLASACPNMYMKFSSFYDMYAPGDVVFASPTTLSAYKAHFDVLMSAFGSDRLIWGSNWPVIDLHGTFANQIAIAEEYLAPFGTGVRDKVMYKNALGFYRRHKL
;
A
#
# COMPACT_ATOMS: atom_id res chain seq x y z
N MET A 1 50.37 -4.78 -37.80
CA MET A 1 50.05 -3.40 -37.38
C MET A 1 48.76 -3.03 -38.07
N GLU A 2 47.60 -2.91 -37.45
CA GLU A 2 47.21 -2.86 -36.05
C GLU A 2 45.69 -3.13 -36.04
N THR A 3 45.29 -4.08 -35.18
CA THR A 3 44.04 -4.13 -34.40
C THR A 3 42.69 -3.76 -35.05
N MET A 4 41.84 -4.78 -35.29
CA MET A 4 40.64 -5.14 -34.49
C MET A 4 39.43 -4.20 -34.74
N ASN A 5 38.24 -4.69 -35.11
CA ASN A 5 37.49 -5.64 -34.30
C ASN A 5 36.34 -6.34 -35.05
N LYS A 6 36.10 -7.57 -34.61
CA LYS A 6 35.16 -8.61 -35.04
C LYS A 6 33.70 -8.15 -35.16
N GLY A 7 33.04 -8.51 -36.26
CA GLY A 7 31.59 -8.46 -36.45
C GLY A 7 31.01 -9.87 -36.59
N LEU A 8 30.04 -10.18 -35.73
CA LEU A 8 29.22 -11.41 -35.74
C LEU A 8 28.45 -11.55 -37.07
N ARG A 9 28.64 -12.69 -37.73
CA ARG A 9 27.70 -13.32 -38.68
C ARG A 9 27.75 -14.84 -38.42
N TYR A 10 26.74 -15.56 -38.90
CA TYR A 10 26.46 -17.02 -38.75
C TYR A 10 25.49 -17.31 -37.58
N TRP A 11 24.23 -17.75 -37.76
CA TRP A 11 23.54 -18.43 -38.86
C TRP A 11 22.04 -18.11 -38.88
N ALA A 12 21.47 -18.04 -40.09
CA ALA A 12 20.04 -18.16 -40.35
C ALA A 12 19.82 -19.31 -41.37
N ALA A 13 18.65 -19.95 -41.25
CA ALA A 13 17.96 -20.82 -42.21
C ALA A 13 18.17 -22.35 -42.13
N ALA A 14 17.13 -23.01 -41.59
CA ALA A 14 16.42 -24.16 -42.20
C ALA A 14 14.99 -24.21 -41.59
N ALA A 15 14.00 -23.58 -42.22
CA ALA A 15 12.91 -24.21 -43.01
C ALA A 15 12.05 -25.22 -42.19
N ALA A 16 10.88 -24.83 -41.69
CA ALA A 16 9.58 -24.81 -42.38
C ALA A 16 8.98 -26.21 -42.62
N LEU A 17 8.09 -26.65 -41.71
CA LEU A 17 7.00 -27.60 -41.96
C LEU A 17 6.11 -27.69 -40.73
N LEU A 18 5.03 -26.90 -40.73
CA LEU A 18 3.69 -27.19 -40.17
C LEU A 18 2.87 -25.92 -40.36
N GLY A 19 2.13 -25.88 -41.47
CA GLY A 19 1.17 -24.82 -41.75
C GLY A 19 0.00 -24.90 -40.77
N MET A 20 -0.10 -23.90 -39.90
CA MET A 20 -1.35 -23.52 -39.25
C MET A 20 -1.43 -22.00 -39.31
N THR A 21 -2.01 -21.49 -40.41
CA THR A 21 -2.50 -20.12 -40.49
C THR A 21 -3.70 -19.99 -39.56
N TRP A 22 -3.48 -19.43 -38.37
CA TRP A 22 -4.56 -18.87 -37.58
C TRP A 22 -4.93 -17.52 -38.21
N LEU A 23 -5.99 -17.51 -39.02
CA LEU A 23 -6.75 -16.30 -39.26
C LEU A 23 -7.37 -15.91 -37.91
N ALA A 24 -6.72 -15.00 -37.20
CA ALA A 24 -7.35 -14.32 -36.08
C ALA A 24 -8.46 -13.44 -36.66
N THR A 25 -9.67 -13.95 -36.61
CA THR A 25 -10.88 -13.15 -36.78
C THR A 25 -10.81 -12.04 -35.74
N ALA A 26 -10.63 -10.80 -36.21
CA ALA A 26 -10.79 -9.61 -35.38
C ALA A 26 -12.26 -9.50 -35.00
N CYS A 27 -12.63 -10.11 -33.87
CA CYS A 27 -13.89 -9.79 -33.20
C CYS A 27 -13.69 -8.45 -32.48
N GLY A 28 -14.27 -7.41 -33.08
CA GLY A 28 -14.39 -6.09 -32.45
C GLY A 28 -15.20 -6.17 -31.16
N GLY A 29 -14.63 -5.56 -30.12
CA GLY A 29 -15.17 -5.43 -28.77
C GLY A 29 -14.01 -5.01 -27.88
N SER A 30 -13.61 -3.74 -27.92
CA SER A 30 -12.59 -3.23 -26.99
C SER A 30 -13.23 -3.06 -25.61
N ASP A 31 -13.34 -4.16 -24.86
CA ASP A 31 -13.45 -4.08 -23.41
C ASP A 31 -12.14 -3.45 -22.92
N GLU A 32 -12.15 -2.13 -22.63
CA GLU A 32 -11.01 -1.46 -22.02
C GLU A 32 -10.60 -2.21 -20.74
N ASP A 33 -9.30 -2.52 -20.59
CA ASP A 33 -8.77 -3.09 -19.34
C ASP A 33 -9.25 -2.23 -18.15
N PRO A 34 -9.99 -2.80 -17.17
CA PRO A 34 -10.54 -2.05 -16.06
C PRO A 34 -9.50 -1.24 -15.27
N LEU A 35 -8.23 -1.67 -15.28
CA LEU A 35 -7.13 -0.90 -14.69
C LEU A 35 -6.83 0.37 -15.51
N GLN A 36 -6.76 0.27 -16.84
CA GLN A 36 -6.59 1.44 -17.71
C GLN A 36 -7.76 2.41 -17.58
N ALA A 37 -9.00 1.90 -17.47
CA ALA A 37 -10.17 2.75 -17.21
C ALA A 37 -10.05 3.52 -15.88
N SER A 38 -9.59 2.85 -14.81
CA SER A 38 -9.35 3.47 -13.50
C SER A 38 -8.24 4.52 -13.54
N ILE A 39 -7.15 4.24 -14.27
CA ILE A 39 -6.04 5.18 -14.50
C ILE A 39 -6.54 6.42 -15.24
N ALA A 40 -7.27 6.23 -16.34
CA ALA A 40 -7.81 7.33 -17.13
C ALA A 40 -8.83 8.16 -16.33
N ALA A 41 -9.63 7.52 -15.45
CA ALA A 41 -10.52 8.23 -14.54
C ALA A 41 -9.76 9.08 -13.52
N ALA A 42 -8.68 8.55 -12.93
CA ALA A 42 -7.82 9.29 -12.02
C ALA A 42 -7.18 10.51 -12.71
N GLU A 43 -6.70 10.35 -13.94
CA GLU A 43 -6.14 11.44 -14.76
C GLU A 43 -7.17 12.53 -15.07
N ARG A 44 -8.41 12.16 -15.41
CA ARG A 44 -9.51 13.11 -15.65
C ARG A 44 -9.95 13.87 -14.39
N ASN A 45 -9.91 13.20 -13.23
CA ASN A 45 -10.40 13.77 -11.97
C ASN A 45 -9.35 14.65 -11.26
N ALA A 46 -8.11 14.68 -11.73
CA ALA A 46 -7.09 15.53 -11.16
C ALA A 46 -7.41 17.02 -11.38
N PRO A 47 -7.22 17.88 -10.36
CA PRO A 47 -7.35 19.33 -10.54
C PRO A 47 -6.43 19.86 -11.63
N ALA A 48 -6.85 20.92 -12.32
CA ALA A 48 -6.04 21.56 -13.35
C ALA A 48 -4.64 21.93 -12.81
N GLY A 49 -3.60 21.55 -13.55
CA GLY A 49 -2.20 21.78 -13.16
C GLY A 49 -1.66 20.81 -12.11
N LYS A 50 -2.43 19.82 -11.65
CA LYS A 50 -1.99 18.76 -10.74
C LYS A 50 -1.98 17.40 -11.42
N ARG A 51 -1.05 16.54 -11.00
CA ARG A 51 -1.07 15.11 -11.37
C ARG A 51 -1.89 14.33 -10.34
N PRO A 52 -2.53 13.21 -10.72
CA PRO A 52 -3.35 12.43 -9.79
C PRO A 52 -2.52 11.87 -8.63
N ILE A 53 -3.14 11.80 -7.46
CA ILE A 53 -2.64 11.07 -6.29
C ILE A 53 -3.75 10.13 -5.81
N VAL A 54 -3.40 8.87 -5.54
CA VAL A 54 -4.27 7.95 -4.80
C VAL A 54 -3.69 7.81 -3.41
N GLU A 55 -4.43 8.30 -2.43
CA GLU A 55 -4.10 8.08 -1.02
C GLU A 55 -4.41 6.62 -0.66
N THR A 56 -3.49 5.95 0.04
CA THR A 56 -3.63 4.51 0.36
C THR A 56 -3.52 4.19 1.85
N HIS A 57 -3.36 5.21 2.69
CA HIS A 57 -3.21 5.03 4.12
C HIS A 57 -3.80 6.22 4.87
N ILE A 58 -5.12 6.20 5.09
CA ILE A 58 -5.78 7.11 6.04
C ILE A 58 -6.60 6.32 7.05
N HIS A 59 -6.96 7.01 8.13
CA HIS A 59 -7.77 6.45 9.19
C HIS A 59 -8.95 7.38 9.50
N PHE A 60 -10.08 6.77 9.85
CA PHE A 60 -11.21 7.46 10.45
C PHE A 60 -11.57 6.80 11.75
N TRP A 61 -12.01 7.62 12.69
CA TRP A 61 -12.53 7.16 13.96
C TRP A 61 -13.41 8.24 14.59
N GLN A 62 -14.26 7.82 15.51
CA GLN A 62 -15.14 8.73 16.22
C GLN A 62 -15.03 8.44 17.72
N ALA A 63 -14.18 9.20 18.41
CA ALA A 63 -13.96 9.07 19.84
C ALA A 63 -15.26 9.34 20.64
N SER A 64 -16.14 10.19 20.10
CA SER A 64 -17.44 10.52 20.70
C SER A 64 -18.54 9.46 20.52
N ARG A 65 -18.32 8.43 19.69
CA ARG A 65 -19.33 7.40 19.37
C ARG A 65 -19.63 6.54 20.61
N PRO A 66 -20.89 6.11 20.86
CA PRO A 66 -21.19 5.15 21.93
C PRO A 66 -20.32 3.89 21.83
N GLY A 67 -19.69 3.51 22.94
CA GLY A 67 -18.70 2.42 22.99
C GLY A 67 -17.26 2.83 22.65
N GLY A 68 -17.05 4.05 22.14
CA GLY A 68 -15.74 4.62 21.86
C GLY A 68 -14.96 3.89 20.77
N ILE A 69 -13.64 4.06 20.84
CA ILE A 69 -12.61 3.40 20.04
C ILE A 69 -11.44 3.03 20.98
N PRO A 70 -10.73 1.92 20.72
CA PRO A 70 -9.59 1.52 21.56
C PRO A 70 -8.36 2.40 21.37
N TRP A 71 -8.22 3.03 20.19
CA TRP A 71 -7.14 3.95 19.84
C TRP A 71 -7.65 4.94 18.77
N PRO A 72 -7.20 6.21 18.75
CA PRO A 72 -6.30 6.86 19.70
C PRO A 72 -6.89 7.00 21.11
N THR A 73 -6.03 7.21 22.09
CA THR A 73 -6.33 7.53 23.49
C THR A 73 -5.97 8.99 23.79
N PRO A 74 -6.31 9.54 24.96
CA PRO A 74 -5.86 10.89 25.34
C PRO A 74 -4.34 11.13 25.25
N ALA A 75 -3.53 10.06 25.31
CA ALA A 75 -2.07 10.16 25.20
C ALA A 75 -1.60 10.65 23.83
N GLU A 76 -2.36 10.37 22.76
CA GLU A 76 -2.06 10.82 21.41
C GLU A 76 -2.48 12.29 21.15
N GLY A 77 -2.90 13.01 22.19
CA GLY A 77 -3.06 14.47 22.19
C GLY A 77 -3.95 14.98 21.05
N PRO A 78 -3.40 15.71 20.05
CA PRO A 78 -4.20 16.41 19.03
C PRO A 78 -5.04 15.49 18.13
N ILE A 79 -4.70 14.20 18.05
CA ILE A 79 -5.48 13.24 17.24
C ILE A 79 -6.55 12.50 18.07
N PHE A 80 -6.59 12.70 19.40
CA PHE A 80 -7.66 12.20 20.26
C PHE A 80 -8.94 13.05 20.15
N ARG A 81 -9.62 12.89 19.02
CA ARG A 81 -10.83 13.62 18.62
C ARG A 81 -11.59 12.82 17.58
N ASP A 82 -12.75 13.31 17.16
CA ASP A 82 -13.41 12.76 15.99
C ASP A 82 -12.63 13.13 14.72
N VAL A 83 -12.45 12.13 13.86
CA VAL A 83 -11.73 12.22 12.59
C VAL A 83 -12.60 11.57 11.54
N LEU A 84 -13.23 12.39 10.70
CA LEU A 84 -14.34 11.99 9.83
C LEU A 84 -14.14 12.48 8.38
N PRO A 85 -14.83 11.86 7.40
CA PRO A 85 -14.64 12.16 5.97
C PRO A 85 -14.67 13.63 5.55
N PRO A 86 -15.60 14.49 6.05
CA PRO A 86 -15.69 15.87 5.58
C PRO A 86 -14.41 16.70 5.82
N GLU A 87 -13.69 16.43 6.91
CA GLU A 87 -12.44 17.11 7.24
C GLU A 87 -11.32 16.74 6.25
N TYR A 88 -11.22 15.45 5.92
CA TYR A 88 -10.20 14.95 5.01
C TYR A 88 -10.45 15.38 3.57
N SER A 89 -11.69 15.17 3.08
CA SER A 89 -12.03 15.27 1.66
C SER A 89 -11.71 16.63 1.05
N ALA A 90 -12.07 17.73 1.72
CA ALA A 90 -11.91 19.07 1.18
C ALA A 90 -10.42 19.42 0.99
N PHE A 91 -9.62 19.17 2.01
CA PHE A 91 -8.18 19.43 1.99
C PHE A 91 -7.45 18.47 1.04
N ALA A 92 -7.71 17.17 1.08
CA ALA A 92 -7.03 16.19 0.24
C ALA A 92 -7.24 16.46 -1.26
N LYS A 93 -8.47 16.77 -1.67
CA LYS A 93 -8.79 17.13 -3.07
C LYS A 93 -8.02 18.37 -3.50
N SER A 94 -7.88 19.37 -2.62
CA SER A 94 -7.06 20.57 -2.90
C SER A 94 -5.59 20.25 -3.15
N GLN A 95 -5.08 19.14 -2.61
CA GLN A 95 -3.70 18.68 -2.79
C GLN A 95 -3.49 17.84 -4.07
N GLY A 96 -4.56 17.44 -4.77
CA GLY A 96 -4.48 16.60 -5.97
C GLY A 96 -4.83 15.14 -5.73
N VAL A 97 -5.32 14.80 -4.53
CA VAL A 97 -5.87 13.46 -4.25
C VAL A 97 -7.18 13.30 -5.00
N VAL A 98 -7.25 12.25 -5.81
CA VAL A 98 -8.43 11.93 -6.64
C VAL A 98 -9.23 10.75 -6.09
N SER A 99 -8.62 9.97 -5.20
CA SER A 99 -9.21 8.82 -4.52
C SER A 99 -8.43 8.52 -3.24
N ALA A 100 -9.10 7.99 -2.23
CA ALA A 100 -8.50 7.63 -0.95
C ALA A 100 -8.92 6.23 -0.48
N GLY A 101 -7.97 5.54 0.13
CA GLY A 101 -8.16 4.25 0.77
C GLY A 101 -8.05 4.35 2.28
N ILE A 102 -9.03 3.79 2.97
CA ILE A 102 -9.06 3.77 4.44
C ILE A 102 -8.37 2.50 4.92
N VAL A 103 -7.57 2.60 5.98
CA VAL A 103 -6.99 1.47 6.71
C VAL A 103 -7.59 1.48 8.11
N GLU A 104 -7.89 0.31 8.64
CA GLU A 104 -8.40 0.13 9.99
C GLU A 104 -7.54 0.85 11.05
N ALA A 105 -8.21 1.32 12.11
CA ALA A 105 -7.60 1.92 13.30
C ALA A 105 -8.10 1.25 14.60
N SER A 106 -8.71 0.07 14.49
CA SER A 106 -9.40 -0.61 15.60
C SER A 106 -9.55 -2.09 15.31
N GLY A 107 -9.32 -2.91 16.35
CA GLY A 107 -9.56 -4.36 16.31
C GLY A 107 -11.02 -4.77 16.52
N ILE A 108 -11.95 -3.83 16.70
CA ILE A 108 -13.37 -4.13 16.88
C ILE A 108 -13.98 -4.52 15.53
N VAL A 109 -14.44 -5.77 15.38
CA VAL A 109 -15.00 -6.28 14.11
C VAL A 109 -16.15 -5.42 13.57
N ALA A 110 -16.98 -4.86 14.46
CA ALA A 110 -18.09 -3.98 14.08
C ALA A 110 -17.64 -2.65 13.45
N ASP A 111 -16.41 -2.20 13.71
CA ASP A 111 -15.86 -0.96 13.14
C ASP A 111 -15.64 -1.08 11.64
N ASN A 112 -15.42 -2.29 11.13
CA ASN A 112 -15.38 -2.53 9.69
C ASN A 112 -16.70 -2.11 9.01
N GLN A 113 -17.84 -2.51 9.58
CA GLN A 113 -19.15 -2.11 9.03
C GLN A 113 -19.38 -0.62 9.18
N TRP A 114 -19.02 -0.05 10.33
CA TRP A 114 -19.16 1.37 10.57
C TRP A 114 -18.38 2.22 9.55
N ILE A 115 -17.14 1.86 9.22
CA ILE A 115 -16.35 2.53 8.18
C ILE A 115 -17.00 2.40 6.80
N LEU A 116 -17.44 1.20 6.41
CA LEU A 116 -18.10 0.98 5.12
C LEU A 116 -19.38 1.82 5.00
N ASP A 117 -20.17 1.91 6.07
CA ASP A 117 -21.39 2.70 6.13
C ASP A 117 -21.10 4.20 6.12
N LEU A 118 -20.03 4.63 6.80
CA LEU A 118 -19.59 6.03 6.92
C LEU A 118 -19.32 6.66 5.55
N VAL A 119 -18.79 5.88 4.61
CA VAL A 119 -18.39 6.35 3.27
C VAL A 119 -19.23 5.77 2.12
N LYS A 120 -20.37 5.12 2.41
CA LYS A 120 -21.20 4.38 1.41
C LYS A 120 -21.66 5.20 0.20
N ASN A 121 -21.83 6.51 0.38
CA ASN A 121 -22.33 7.42 -0.65
C ASN A 121 -21.24 8.33 -1.24
N ASP A 122 -19.97 8.10 -0.90
CA ASP A 122 -18.87 8.93 -1.37
C ASP A 122 -17.83 8.09 -2.15
N PRO A 123 -17.85 8.13 -3.50
CA PRO A 123 -16.94 7.35 -4.33
C PRO A 123 -15.48 7.81 -4.23
N PHE A 124 -15.21 8.94 -3.55
CA PHE A 124 -13.83 9.35 -3.25
C PHE A 124 -13.11 8.33 -2.38
N TYR A 125 -13.82 7.60 -1.52
CA TYR A 125 -13.28 6.51 -0.70
C TYR A 125 -13.49 5.17 -1.41
N SER A 126 -12.54 4.82 -2.26
CA SER A 126 -12.71 3.71 -3.21
C SER A 126 -12.34 2.35 -2.63
N PHE A 127 -11.59 2.30 -1.52
CA PHE A 127 -11.27 1.05 -0.85
C PHE A 127 -11.06 1.22 0.66
N PHE A 128 -11.17 0.10 1.36
CA PHE A 128 -11.02 -0.06 2.79
C PHE A 128 -10.28 -1.39 3.07
N VAL A 129 -9.20 -1.27 3.84
CA VAL A 129 -8.44 -2.38 4.42
C VAL A 129 -8.87 -2.53 5.87
N GLY A 130 -9.66 -3.56 6.17
CA GLY A 130 -10.26 -3.77 7.49
C GLY A 130 -9.37 -4.50 8.49
N ASN A 131 -9.94 -4.84 9.63
CA ASN A 131 -9.30 -5.67 10.65
C ASN A 131 -10.11 -6.95 10.89
N LEU A 132 -9.47 -8.12 10.81
CA LEU A 132 -10.04 -9.40 11.24
C LEU A 132 -8.95 -10.21 11.95
N GLU A 133 -9.33 -10.94 13.00
CA GLU A 133 -8.41 -11.80 13.74
C GLU A 133 -8.05 -13.05 12.92
N ILE A 134 -6.85 -13.05 12.35
CA ILE A 134 -6.32 -14.17 11.56
C ILE A 134 -6.08 -15.36 12.51
N GLY A 135 -6.74 -16.48 12.24
CA GLY A 135 -6.76 -17.68 13.09
C GLY A 135 -8.06 -17.87 13.85
N ALA A 136 -8.91 -16.84 13.99
CA ALA A 136 -10.20 -16.95 14.66
C ALA A 136 -11.16 -17.86 13.89
N SER A 137 -12.00 -18.60 14.62
CA SER A 137 -13.03 -19.47 14.03
C SER A 137 -14.13 -18.70 13.28
N THR A 138 -14.30 -17.40 13.57
CA THR A 138 -15.27 -16.53 12.87
C THR A 138 -14.72 -15.92 11.59
N PHE A 139 -13.40 -15.99 11.35
CA PHE A 139 -12.73 -15.23 10.30
C PHE A 139 -13.36 -15.41 8.91
N THR A 140 -13.61 -16.65 8.49
CA THR A 140 -14.18 -16.92 7.16
C THR A 140 -15.59 -16.33 7.01
N ALA A 141 -16.40 -16.39 8.07
CA ALA A 141 -17.74 -15.81 8.06
C ALA A 141 -17.69 -14.27 8.02
N ASP A 142 -16.83 -13.67 8.82
CA ASP A 142 -16.63 -12.21 8.84
C ASP A 142 -16.04 -11.71 7.50
N LEU A 143 -15.04 -12.42 6.96
CA LEU A 143 -14.45 -12.11 5.66
C LEU A 143 -15.49 -12.19 4.55
N ALA A 144 -16.32 -13.25 4.52
CA ALA A 144 -17.39 -13.38 3.55
C ALA A 144 -18.43 -12.27 3.66
N ARG A 145 -18.80 -11.87 4.89
CA ARG A 145 -19.72 -10.76 5.15
C ARG A 145 -19.17 -9.45 4.58
N PHE A 146 -17.95 -9.06 4.95
CA PHE A 146 -17.39 -7.77 4.53
C PHE A 146 -16.99 -7.77 3.05
N ALA A 147 -16.59 -8.91 2.50
CA ALA A 147 -16.33 -9.07 1.07
C ALA A 147 -17.56 -8.84 0.19
N GLY A 148 -18.78 -8.79 0.75
CA GLY A 148 -19.99 -8.36 0.06
C GLY A 148 -19.97 -6.89 -0.37
N ASP A 149 -19.13 -6.05 0.26
CA ASP A 149 -18.84 -4.69 -0.19
C ASP A 149 -17.58 -4.68 -1.04
N SER A 150 -17.66 -4.16 -2.27
CA SER A 150 -16.52 -4.12 -3.19
C SER A 150 -15.38 -3.21 -2.70
N ARG A 151 -15.66 -2.28 -1.77
CA ARG A 151 -14.66 -1.41 -1.16
C ARG A 151 -13.85 -2.14 -0.10
N PHE A 152 -14.33 -3.23 0.49
CA PHE A 152 -13.52 -4.04 1.40
C PHE A 152 -12.54 -4.89 0.58
N VAL A 153 -11.27 -4.47 0.52
CA VAL A 153 -10.26 -5.02 -0.42
C VAL A 153 -9.21 -5.90 0.23
N GLY A 154 -9.14 -5.91 1.55
CA GLY A 154 -8.10 -6.59 2.30
C GLY A 154 -8.24 -6.38 3.80
N ILE A 155 -7.28 -6.91 4.53
CA ILE A 155 -7.16 -6.71 5.97
C ILE A 155 -5.76 -6.26 6.36
N ARG A 156 -5.64 -5.59 7.50
CA ARG A 156 -4.37 -5.29 8.13
C ARG A 156 -4.02 -6.36 9.16
N GLY A 157 -2.79 -6.87 9.08
CA GLY A 157 -2.26 -7.90 9.97
C GLY A 157 -1.14 -7.38 10.88
N TYR A 158 -1.05 -7.98 12.06
CA TYR A 158 -0.03 -7.70 13.07
C TYR A 158 0.87 -8.93 13.22
N LEU A 159 2.18 -8.79 12.99
CA LEU A 159 3.13 -9.90 13.18
C LEU A 159 3.51 -10.07 14.66
N SER A 160 3.47 -8.99 15.43
CA SER A 160 3.50 -9.03 16.89
C SER A 160 2.57 -7.97 17.48
N GLY A 161 1.85 -8.33 18.55
CA GLY A 161 0.78 -7.51 19.14
C GLY A 161 0.08 -8.19 20.34
N PRO A 162 -0.94 -7.54 20.94
CA PRO A 162 -1.60 -7.99 22.17
C PRO A 162 -2.39 -9.30 22.04
N ALA A 163 -2.84 -9.64 20.83
CA ALA A 163 -3.35 -10.97 20.47
C ALA A 163 -2.31 -11.64 19.57
N GLU A 164 -2.13 -12.96 19.75
CA GLU A 164 -1.08 -13.79 19.11
C GLU A 164 -0.91 -13.40 17.63
N GLY A 165 0.23 -12.75 17.31
CA GLY A 165 0.48 -12.26 15.97
C GLY A 165 0.46 -13.38 14.90
N ILE A 166 0.68 -13.02 13.64
CA ILE A 166 0.74 -14.01 12.57
C ILE A 166 1.98 -14.91 12.77
N THR A 167 1.76 -16.12 13.26
CA THR A 167 2.76 -17.17 13.53
C THR A 167 2.67 -18.34 12.55
N LEU A 168 1.74 -18.28 11.60
CA LEU A 168 1.50 -19.27 10.54
C LEU A 168 1.00 -20.63 11.07
N THR A 169 0.14 -20.61 12.09
CA THR A 169 -0.60 -21.82 12.49
C THR A 169 -1.48 -22.34 11.34
N ALA A 170 -1.94 -23.59 11.42
CA ALA A 170 -2.80 -24.17 10.39
C ALA A 170 -4.10 -23.36 10.16
N ALA A 171 -4.68 -22.82 11.23
CA ALA A 171 -5.85 -21.93 11.14
C ALA A 171 -5.50 -20.61 10.44
N GLN A 172 -4.38 -19.97 10.81
CA GLN A 172 -3.94 -18.74 10.16
C GLN A 172 -3.63 -18.96 8.67
N LEU A 173 -2.95 -20.05 8.31
CA LEU A 173 -2.66 -20.40 6.92
C LEU A 173 -3.93 -20.63 6.09
N THR A 174 -4.95 -21.24 6.68
CA THR A 174 -6.26 -21.41 6.03
C THR A 174 -6.89 -20.06 5.74
N ASN A 175 -6.93 -19.17 6.73
CA ASN A 175 -7.49 -17.83 6.59
C ASN A 175 -6.73 -16.96 5.56
N LEU A 176 -5.39 -17.03 5.55
CA LEU A 176 -4.56 -16.29 4.61
C LEU A 176 -4.71 -16.80 3.16
N ARG A 177 -4.94 -18.11 2.98
CA ARG A 177 -5.25 -18.70 1.67
C ARG A 177 -6.63 -18.26 1.18
N ASP A 178 -7.65 -18.26 2.04
CA ASP A 178 -8.99 -17.72 1.72
C ASP A 178 -8.91 -16.25 1.29
N LEU A 179 -8.09 -15.43 1.97
CA LEU A 179 -7.83 -14.04 1.58
C LEU A 179 -7.17 -13.94 0.19
N ALA A 180 -6.17 -14.78 -0.09
CA ALA A 180 -5.50 -14.82 -1.39
C ALA A 180 -6.43 -15.30 -2.52
N GLU A 181 -7.23 -16.35 -2.27
CA GLU A 181 -8.21 -16.90 -3.22
C GLU A 181 -9.28 -15.88 -3.58
N ARG A 182 -9.69 -15.02 -2.64
CA ARG A 182 -10.60 -13.89 -2.90
C ARG A 182 -9.96 -12.71 -3.63
N GLY A 183 -8.68 -12.82 -3.96
CA GLY A 183 -7.90 -11.73 -4.55
C GLY A 183 -7.86 -10.50 -3.65
N MET A 184 -7.74 -10.67 -2.33
CA MET A 184 -7.67 -9.58 -1.34
C MET A 184 -6.23 -9.33 -0.89
N SER A 185 -5.95 -8.16 -0.31
CA SER A 185 -4.62 -7.79 0.17
C SER A 185 -4.44 -8.05 1.67
N LEU A 186 -3.19 -8.22 2.07
CA LEU A 186 -2.75 -8.15 3.46
C LEU A 186 -1.77 -6.99 3.62
N ASP A 187 -2.17 -6.00 4.39
CA ASP A 187 -1.32 -4.88 4.79
C ASP A 187 -0.64 -5.24 6.12
N ILE A 188 0.69 -5.14 6.19
CA ILE A 188 1.45 -5.48 7.40
C ILE A 188 1.95 -4.21 8.05
N ILE A 189 1.45 -3.91 9.26
CA ILE A 189 1.94 -2.81 10.08
C ILE A 189 3.45 -2.97 10.34
N SER A 190 4.20 -1.87 10.34
CA SER A 190 5.66 -1.89 10.46
C SER A 190 6.25 -1.05 11.58
N ARG A 191 5.42 -0.37 12.38
CA ARG A 191 5.88 0.51 13.46
C ARG A 191 6.49 -0.27 14.63
N GLY A 192 7.77 -0.02 14.92
CA GLY A 192 8.52 -0.64 16.02
C GLY A 192 8.81 -2.13 15.80
N THR A 193 8.79 -2.93 16.86
CA THR A 193 9.03 -4.39 16.81
C THR A 193 7.85 -5.20 16.25
N LYS A 194 6.80 -4.52 15.77
CA LYS A 194 5.55 -5.11 15.25
C LYS A 194 5.71 -5.89 13.95
N ASN A 195 6.90 -5.86 13.33
CA ASN A 195 7.18 -6.44 12.02
C ASN A 195 8.59 -7.06 11.94
N PRO A 196 8.80 -8.27 12.47
CA PRO A 196 10.01 -9.03 12.20
C PRO A 196 10.07 -9.38 10.71
N LYS A 197 11.08 -8.89 10.00
CA LYS A 197 11.18 -9.04 8.54
C LYS A 197 11.31 -10.52 8.12
N SER A 198 11.92 -11.34 8.97
CA SER A 198 11.95 -12.80 8.81
C SER A 198 10.55 -13.44 8.80
N GLN A 199 9.62 -12.96 9.62
CA GLN A 199 8.24 -13.45 9.65
C GLN A 199 7.45 -13.00 8.41
N VAL A 200 7.67 -11.76 7.93
CA VAL A 200 7.12 -11.32 6.64
C VAL A 200 7.57 -12.25 5.51
N GLN A 201 8.86 -12.59 5.47
CA GLN A 201 9.38 -13.52 4.46
C GLN A 201 8.73 -14.90 4.56
N ALA A 202 8.58 -15.43 5.77
CA ALA A 202 7.94 -16.73 6.00
C ALA A 202 6.48 -16.74 5.50
N LEU A 203 5.73 -15.66 5.79
CA LEU A 203 4.36 -15.47 5.33
C LEU A 203 4.25 -15.47 3.80
N CYS A 204 5.08 -14.65 3.14
CA CYS A 204 5.13 -14.57 1.68
C CYS A 204 5.54 -15.91 1.03
N THR A 205 6.39 -16.70 1.69
CA THR A 205 6.76 -18.04 1.21
C THR A 205 5.60 -19.03 1.39
N ALA A 206 4.88 -18.95 2.50
CA ALA A 206 3.80 -19.88 2.83
C ALA A 206 2.51 -19.66 2.00
N VAL A 207 2.27 -18.42 1.56
CA VAL A 207 1.10 -18.04 0.73
C VAL A 207 1.57 -17.16 -0.44
N PRO A 208 2.24 -17.72 -1.45
CA PRO A 208 2.94 -16.94 -2.50
C PRO A 208 2.04 -16.08 -3.39
N ASN A 209 0.75 -16.41 -3.45
CA ASN A 209 -0.25 -15.66 -4.23
C ASN A 209 -0.94 -14.56 -3.41
N LEU A 210 -0.68 -14.46 -2.10
CA LEU A 210 -1.22 -13.39 -1.29
C LEU A 210 -0.54 -12.07 -1.65
N ARG A 211 -1.34 -11.05 -1.98
CA ARG A 211 -0.83 -9.70 -2.21
C ARG A 211 -0.50 -9.08 -0.87
N ILE A 212 0.77 -8.80 -0.64
CA ILE A 212 1.28 -8.27 0.62
C ILE A 212 1.84 -6.88 0.38
N ILE A 213 1.54 -5.95 1.28
CA ILE A 213 2.20 -4.65 1.35
C ILE A 213 2.69 -4.38 2.77
N ILE A 214 3.92 -3.91 2.91
CA ILE A 214 4.45 -3.49 4.21
C ILE A 214 4.21 -1.99 4.37
N ASP A 215 3.64 -1.60 5.51
CA ASP A 215 3.37 -0.19 5.81
C ASP A 215 4.67 0.61 6.07
N HIS A 216 4.58 1.94 6.03
CA HIS A 216 5.50 2.92 6.63
C HIS A 216 7.01 2.63 6.47
N LEU A 217 7.48 2.51 5.21
CA LEU A 217 8.89 2.23 4.88
C LEU A 217 9.47 0.98 5.56
N GLY A 218 8.62 0.04 5.96
CA GLY A 218 9.05 -1.16 6.68
C GLY A 218 9.63 -0.86 8.07
N GLY A 219 9.27 0.27 8.69
CA GLY A 219 9.71 0.62 10.03
C GLY A 219 11.12 1.20 10.08
N ALA A 220 11.53 1.94 9.05
CA ALA A 220 12.76 2.72 9.07
C ALA A 220 12.80 3.65 10.28
N THR A 221 13.99 3.89 10.85
CA THR A 221 14.18 4.78 12.00
C THR A 221 15.46 5.58 11.90
N GLY A 222 15.43 6.79 12.41
CA GLY A 222 16.59 7.65 12.58
C GLY A 222 17.00 8.45 11.34
N PRO A 223 17.94 9.40 11.50
CA PRO A 223 18.46 10.23 10.42
C PRO A 223 19.38 9.50 9.45
N THR A 224 19.92 8.35 9.86
CA THR A 224 20.86 7.54 9.08
C THR A 224 20.26 6.17 8.84
N VAL A 225 20.50 5.60 7.67
CA VAL A 225 20.05 4.24 7.33
C VAL A 225 20.66 3.24 8.29
N ASP A 226 19.81 2.52 9.03
CA ASP A 226 20.23 1.34 9.80
C ASP A 226 20.65 0.22 8.82
N PRO A 227 21.90 -0.26 8.87
CA PRO A 227 22.37 -1.35 8.00
C PRO A 227 21.55 -2.64 8.10
N THR A 228 20.98 -2.92 9.29
CA THR A 228 20.13 -4.09 9.51
C THR A 228 18.82 -3.93 8.76
N TRP A 229 18.17 -2.77 8.90
CA TRP A 229 16.95 -2.45 8.17
C TRP A 229 17.18 -2.53 6.66
N GLU A 230 18.26 -1.93 6.15
CA GLU A 230 18.58 -1.98 4.72
C GLU A 230 18.75 -3.43 4.22
N LEU A 231 19.53 -4.23 4.95
CA LEU A 231 19.77 -5.63 4.61
C LEU A 231 18.46 -6.42 4.56
N GLU A 232 17.62 -6.27 5.59
CA GLU A 232 16.34 -6.98 5.69
C GLU A 232 15.35 -6.55 4.60
N ILE A 233 15.28 -5.25 4.30
CA ILE A 233 14.45 -4.70 3.23
C ILE A 233 14.88 -5.24 1.86
N ARG A 234 16.18 -5.24 1.55
CA ARG A 234 16.71 -5.79 0.29
C ARG A 234 16.44 -7.28 0.19
N ARG A 235 16.62 -8.03 1.28
CA ARG A 235 16.32 -9.46 1.35
C ARG A 235 14.84 -9.73 1.06
N LEU A 236 13.95 -8.96 1.68
CA LEU A 236 12.51 -9.06 1.46
C LEU A 236 12.13 -8.77 0.01
N ALA A 237 12.63 -7.67 -0.55
CA ALA A 237 12.32 -7.29 -1.92
C ALA A 237 12.76 -8.34 -2.95
N SER A 238 13.84 -9.08 -2.66
CA SER A 238 14.35 -10.20 -3.47
C SER A 238 13.57 -11.50 -3.26
N ALA A 239 13.29 -11.87 -2.01
CA ALA A 239 12.60 -13.12 -1.68
C ALA A 239 11.09 -13.09 -1.99
N CYS A 240 10.49 -11.90 -2.04
CA CYS A 240 9.05 -11.70 -2.18
C CYS A 240 8.73 -10.80 -3.38
N PRO A 241 8.72 -11.36 -4.61
CA PRO A 241 8.51 -10.57 -5.83
C PRO A 241 7.11 -9.94 -5.91
N ASN A 242 6.11 -10.54 -5.26
CA ASN A 242 4.72 -10.06 -5.23
C ASN A 242 4.44 -9.03 -4.12
N MET A 243 5.46 -8.66 -3.35
CA MET A 243 5.29 -7.76 -2.21
C MET A 243 5.58 -6.31 -2.56
N TYR A 244 4.75 -5.43 -2.03
CA TYR A 244 4.83 -3.98 -2.17
C TYR A 244 5.34 -3.34 -0.87
N MET A 245 5.80 -2.10 -0.98
CA MET A 245 6.17 -1.26 0.15
C MET A 245 5.39 0.04 0.11
N LYS A 246 4.75 0.41 1.22
CA LYS A 246 4.17 1.76 1.34
C LYS A 246 5.27 2.78 1.55
N PHE A 247 5.38 3.67 0.58
CA PHE A 247 6.11 4.92 0.64
C PHE A 247 5.29 5.94 1.45
N SER A 248 5.22 5.73 2.76
CA SER A 248 4.30 6.42 3.68
C SER A 248 4.93 6.67 5.05
N SER A 249 4.30 7.56 5.84
CA SER A 249 4.66 7.91 7.23
C SER A 249 6.16 8.05 7.51
N PHE A 250 6.92 8.62 6.59
CA PHE A 250 8.37 8.73 6.75
C PHE A 250 8.79 9.68 7.88
N TYR A 251 7.87 10.52 8.38
CA TYR A 251 8.08 11.28 9.62
C TYR A 251 8.21 10.37 10.87
N ASP A 252 7.57 9.20 10.87
CA ASP A 252 7.67 8.22 11.97
C ASP A 252 9.10 7.73 12.18
N MET A 253 9.96 7.83 11.15
CA MET A 253 11.39 7.50 11.27
C MET A 253 12.06 8.31 12.37
N TYR A 254 11.65 9.56 12.54
CA TYR A 254 12.24 10.45 13.52
C TYR A 254 11.63 10.22 14.89
N ALA A 255 10.37 9.80 14.99
CA ALA A 255 9.68 9.54 16.25
C ALA A 255 9.52 8.03 16.56
N PRO A 256 10.60 7.29 16.92
CA PRO A 256 10.48 5.91 17.35
C PRO A 256 9.81 5.87 18.73
N GLY A 257 8.48 5.76 18.76
CA GLY A 257 7.67 5.67 19.98
C GLY A 257 6.55 6.69 20.02
N ASP A 258 6.11 7.06 21.23
CA ASP A 258 4.97 7.95 21.48
C ASP A 258 5.37 9.40 21.71
N VAL A 259 6.61 9.77 21.36
CA VAL A 259 7.12 11.13 21.57
C VAL A 259 6.79 12.00 20.35
N VAL A 260 6.00 13.04 20.56
CA VAL A 260 5.60 14.02 19.55
C VAL A 260 6.72 15.05 19.36
N PHE A 261 7.25 15.16 18.14
CA PHE A 261 8.13 16.26 17.77
C PHE A 261 8.06 16.56 16.26
N ALA A 262 8.47 17.78 15.88
CA ALA A 262 8.48 18.22 14.50
C ALA A 262 9.60 17.52 13.70
N SER A 263 9.20 16.72 12.72
CA SER A 263 10.13 16.02 11.83
C SER A 263 10.74 17.00 10.80
N PRO A 264 11.94 16.71 10.28
CA PRO A 264 12.54 17.50 9.22
C PRO A 264 11.61 17.66 8.02
N THR A 265 11.58 18.83 7.40
CA THR A 265 10.70 19.11 6.25
C THR A 265 11.40 19.07 4.90
N THR A 266 12.68 18.66 4.87
CA THR A 266 13.51 18.66 3.66
C THR A 266 13.78 17.24 3.17
N LEU A 267 13.82 17.05 1.85
CA LEU A 267 14.12 15.76 1.23
C LEU A 267 15.45 15.16 1.71
N SER A 268 16.47 15.99 1.97
CA SER A 268 17.80 15.54 2.42
C SER A 268 17.76 14.63 3.66
N ALA A 269 16.77 14.81 4.54
CA ALA A 269 16.59 14.00 5.73
C ALA A 269 16.15 12.55 5.41
N TYR A 270 15.36 12.37 4.34
CA TYR A 270 14.73 11.09 4.02
C TYR A 270 15.38 10.36 2.84
N LYS A 271 16.10 11.10 1.99
CA LYS A 271 16.57 10.62 0.69
C LYS A 271 17.29 9.28 0.75
N ALA A 272 18.19 9.07 1.73
CA ALA A 272 18.95 7.83 1.84
C ALA A 272 18.05 6.60 2.06
N HIS A 273 17.00 6.73 2.88
CA HIS A 273 16.02 5.67 3.10
C HIS A 273 15.16 5.44 1.85
N PHE A 274 14.78 6.52 1.17
CA PHE A 274 14.04 6.43 -0.09
C PHE A 274 14.85 5.72 -1.18
N ASP A 275 16.15 6.00 -1.27
CA ASP A 275 17.06 5.35 -2.22
C ASP A 275 17.17 3.84 -1.97
N VAL A 276 17.18 3.40 -0.71
CA VAL A 276 17.12 1.96 -0.38
C VAL A 276 15.84 1.34 -0.91
N LEU A 277 14.67 1.96 -0.67
CA LEU A 277 13.39 1.44 -1.14
C LEU A 277 13.29 1.42 -2.66
N MET A 278 13.67 2.52 -3.33
CA MET A 278 13.65 2.61 -4.79
C MET A 278 14.60 1.59 -5.43
N SER A 279 15.78 1.38 -4.85
CA SER A 279 16.74 0.38 -5.32
C SER A 279 16.25 -1.06 -5.08
N ALA A 280 15.64 -1.35 -3.93
CA ALA A 280 15.23 -2.70 -3.56
C ALA A 280 13.92 -3.13 -4.24
N PHE A 281 12.88 -2.30 -4.17
CA PHE A 281 11.55 -2.62 -4.67
C PHE A 281 11.35 -2.20 -6.13
N GLY A 282 12.00 -1.13 -6.57
CA GLY A 282 11.74 -0.49 -7.85
C GLY A 282 10.42 0.27 -7.88
N SER A 283 10.24 1.12 -8.90
CA SER A 283 9.06 1.97 -9.03
C SER A 283 7.73 1.22 -9.14
N ASP A 284 7.76 -0.05 -9.54
CA ASP A 284 6.57 -0.88 -9.76
C ASP A 284 6.00 -1.48 -8.46
N ARG A 285 6.73 -1.40 -7.35
CA ARG A 285 6.33 -1.99 -6.06
C ARG A 285 6.30 -1.00 -4.89
N LEU A 286 6.44 0.29 -5.18
CA LEU A 286 6.25 1.36 -4.21
C LEU A 286 4.87 1.98 -4.38
N ILE A 287 4.16 2.21 -3.28
CA ILE A 287 2.83 2.84 -3.26
C ILE A 287 2.83 3.95 -2.22
N TRP A 288 2.46 5.17 -2.62
CA TRP A 288 2.39 6.31 -1.70
C TRP A 288 1.17 6.24 -0.76
N GLY A 289 1.33 6.77 0.45
CA GLY A 289 0.21 7.05 1.36
C GLY A 289 0.65 8.03 2.47
N SER A 290 -0.26 8.80 3.04
CA SER A 290 0.10 9.82 4.03
C SER A 290 0.26 9.28 5.44
N ASN A 291 -0.65 8.40 5.86
CA ASN A 291 -0.95 8.08 7.27
C ASN A 291 -1.77 9.19 7.98
N TRP A 292 -2.63 9.92 7.26
CA TRP A 292 -3.50 10.92 7.88
C TRP A 292 -4.58 10.26 8.77
N PRO A 293 -4.90 10.83 9.95
CA PRO A 293 -4.39 12.09 10.53
C PRO A 293 -3.14 11.90 11.41
N VAL A 294 -2.61 10.67 11.53
CA VAL A 294 -1.45 10.36 12.38
C VAL A 294 -0.22 11.18 11.96
N ILE A 295 -0.07 11.43 10.65
CA ILE A 295 0.98 12.28 10.10
C ILE A 295 1.03 13.68 10.74
N ASP A 296 -0.10 14.21 11.22
CA ASP A 296 -0.20 15.54 11.83
C ASP A 296 0.46 15.62 13.21
N LEU A 297 0.84 14.47 13.80
CA LEU A 297 1.68 14.43 15.00
C LEU A 297 3.13 14.87 14.73
N HIS A 298 3.61 14.72 13.50
CA HIS A 298 5.04 14.82 13.19
C HIS A 298 5.36 15.80 12.06
N GLY A 299 4.40 16.08 11.19
CA GLY A 299 4.56 17.05 10.11
C GLY A 299 3.22 17.43 9.50
N THR A 300 3.20 17.74 8.20
CA THR A 300 1.96 18.07 7.51
C THR A 300 1.82 17.22 6.26
N PHE A 301 0.57 16.88 5.94
CA PHE A 301 0.23 16.15 4.71
C PHE A 301 0.77 16.85 3.45
N ALA A 302 0.68 18.19 3.37
CA ALA A 302 1.18 18.94 2.22
C ALA A 302 2.70 18.84 2.07
N ASN A 303 3.45 18.93 3.18
CA ASN A 303 4.92 18.79 3.15
C ASN A 303 5.32 17.35 2.78
N GLN A 304 4.58 16.35 3.23
CA GLN A 304 4.85 14.96 2.89
C GLN A 304 4.69 14.70 1.37
N ILE A 305 3.64 15.27 0.75
CA ILE A 305 3.49 15.25 -0.71
C ILE A 305 4.66 15.97 -1.38
N ALA A 306 5.01 17.17 -0.92
CA ALA A 306 6.09 17.97 -1.51
C ALA A 306 7.43 17.21 -1.51
N ILE A 307 7.79 16.57 -0.39
CA ILE A 307 9.00 15.75 -0.26
C ILE A 307 8.95 14.54 -1.21
N ALA A 308 7.81 13.86 -1.32
CA ALA A 308 7.64 12.73 -2.23
C ALA A 308 7.78 13.16 -3.71
N GLU A 309 7.15 14.27 -4.11
CA GLU A 309 7.26 14.82 -5.46
C GLU A 309 8.69 15.28 -5.77
N GLU A 310 9.37 15.96 -4.83
CA GLU A 310 10.78 16.37 -4.98
C GLU A 310 11.68 15.15 -5.17
N TYR A 311 11.46 14.08 -4.41
CA TYR A 311 12.22 12.83 -4.56
C TYR A 311 12.01 12.17 -5.93
N LEU A 312 10.76 12.14 -6.40
CA LEU A 312 10.38 11.44 -7.62
C LEU A 312 10.66 12.24 -8.90
N ALA A 313 10.80 13.57 -8.81
CA ALA A 313 10.99 14.44 -9.97
C ALA A 313 12.17 14.03 -10.88
N PRO A 314 13.36 13.66 -10.37
CA PRO A 314 14.48 13.24 -11.23
C PRO A 314 14.24 11.91 -11.97
N PHE A 315 13.30 11.07 -11.51
CA PHE A 315 12.96 9.79 -12.15
C PHE A 315 11.92 9.95 -13.27
N GLY A 316 11.35 11.15 -13.44
CA GLY A 316 10.37 11.45 -14.47
C GLY A 316 8.94 11.03 -14.11
N THR A 317 7.99 11.52 -14.92
CA THR A 317 6.55 11.39 -14.66
C THR A 317 6.05 9.94 -14.67
N GLY A 318 6.66 9.08 -15.48
CA GLY A 318 6.28 7.66 -15.53
C GLY A 318 6.53 6.93 -14.21
N VAL A 319 7.69 7.15 -13.58
CA VAL A 319 8.02 6.58 -12.26
C VAL A 319 7.14 7.20 -11.18
N ARG A 320 7.01 8.54 -11.18
CA ARG A 320 6.16 9.26 -10.24
C ARG A 320 4.72 8.73 -10.27
N ASP A 321 4.15 8.57 -11.46
CA ASP A 321 2.76 8.13 -11.62
C ASP A 321 2.54 6.70 -11.13
N LYS A 322 3.52 5.80 -11.30
CA LYS A 322 3.49 4.46 -10.68
C LYS A 322 3.37 4.56 -9.16
N VAL A 323 4.30 5.28 -8.52
CA VAL A 323 4.38 5.37 -7.06
C VAL A 323 3.18 6.12 -6.47
N MET A 324 2.78 7.23 -7.07
CA MET A 324 1.77 8.14 -6.51
C MET A 324 0.33 7.71 -6.79
N TYR A 325 0.05 6.86 -7.80
CA TYR A 325 -1.33 6.37 -7.99
C TYR A 325 -1.51 5.07 -8.78
N LYS A 326 -0.75 4.78 -9.86
CA LYS A 326 -1.06 3.63 -10.74
C LYS A 326 -0.90 2.29 -10.02
N ASN A 327 0.16 2.15 -9.22
CA ASN A 327 0.38 0.92 -8.45
C ASN A 327 -0.74 0.68 -7.44
N ALA A 328 -1.26 1.74 -6.79
CA ALA A 328 -2.38 1.63 -5.86
C ALA A 328 -3.65 1.12 -6.54
N LEU A 329 -3.98 1.67 -7.72
CA LEU A 329 -5.15 1.25 -8.51
C LEU A 329 -5.05 -0.22 -8.97
N GLY A 330 -3.84 -0.72 -9.19
CA GLY A 330 -3.60 -2.14 -9.49
C GLY A 330 -3.67 -3.02 -8.24
N PHE A 331 -2.97 -2.63 -7.17
CA PHE A 331 -2.79 -3.42 -5.96
C PHE A 331 -4.07 -3.59 -5.15
N TYR A 332 -4.87 -2.53 -4.97
CA TYR A 332 -6.12 -2.61 -4.20
C TYR A 332 -7.34 -2.98 -5.05
N ARG A 333 -7.16 -3.28 -6.34
CA ARG A 333 -8.26 -3.81 -7.16
C ARG A 333 -8.62 -5.21 -6.70
N ARG A 334 -9.91 -5.47 -6.46
CA ARG A 334 -10.42 -6.85 -6.37
C ARG A 334 -10.63 -7.38 -7.78
N HIS A 335 -9.95 -8.46 -8.11
CA HIS A 335 -10.28 -9.20 -9.31
C HIS A 335 -11.63 -9.89 -9.04
N LYS A 336 -12.63 -9.65 -9.89
CA LYS A 336 -13.86 -10.46 -9.83
C LYS A 336 -13.44 -11.91 -10.06
N LEU A 337 -13.77 -12.79 -9.11
CA LEU A 337 -13.69 -14.23 -9.28
C LEU A 337 -14.71 -14.70 -10.32
#